data_AF-A0A932PBD9-F1
#
_entry.id   AF-A0A932PBD9-F1
#
_cell.length_a   1.000
_cell.length_b   1.000
_cell.length_c   1.000
_cell.angle_alpha   90.00
_cell.angle_beta   90.00
_cell.angle_gamma   90.00
#
_symmetry.space_group_name_H-M   'P 1'
#
loop_
_entity.id
_entity.type
_entity.pdbx_description
1 polymer ?
#
loop_
_entity_poly.entity_id
_entity_poly.type
_entity_poly.pdbx_seq_one_letter_code
_entity_poly.pdbx_strand_id
1 'polypeptide(L)'
;MLTPLRLPTVYQQPIQLLPAEFSAPPAAYSLVYPAVGFLPFDDLGNGDEYGCYWPLGKEEHDPLVAMSSRYCGTLGPIGSCLKSFYLTACARYGDDADENEDDEGESFASVSCLHRFLQSARQQVASPEEIPRLDSADYERLLELDPRSPHLQTARADQLLSDGDAEQAEGLYRQAIATLPEYTAAHYGLAMACRRQRKVDLAAWHFLAAIRNPVSFDGRSFWFEALLNAPMRYNWRKKSLDMLKRLPTRQQDAVADDPLFAVLGRLSFAYGVKNNDDYGLYEQVINSYLEAGRPLDAILLWMLYGELMGFETVSFRERYGFSEQTFGERLFSLFQAAGLKRRALLLHDMILRLDCAKWRR
;
A
#
# COMPACT_ATOMS: atom_id res chain seq x y z
N MET A 1 17.67 -23.55 -2.25
CA MET A 1 16.86 -22.35 -1.95
C MET A 1 16.81 -21.52 -3.22
N LEU A 2 15.62 -21.14 -3.68
CA LEU A 2 15.47 -20.22 -4.81
C LEU A 2 16.00 -18.84 -4.38
N THR A 3 16.67 -18.13 -5.29
CA THR A 3 17.10 -16.75 -5.06
C THR A 3 15.86 -15.87 -4.88
N PRO A 4 15.78 -14.99 -3.86
CA PRO A 4 14.62 -14.14 -3.67
C PRO A 4 14.40 -13.23 -4.88
N LEU A 5 13.14 -13.00 -5.22
CA LEU A 5 12.69 -12.01 -6.21
C LEU A 5 12.93 -10.61 -5.64
N ARG A 6 14.13 -10.09 -5.81
CA ARG A 6 14.49 -8.73 -5.39
C ARG A 6 13.86 -7.69 -6.32
N LEU A 7 13.62 -6.49 -5.81
CA LEU A 7 13.14 -5.36 -6.61
C LEU A 7 14.08 -5.13 -7.81
N PRO A 8 13.57 -5.16 -9.06
CA PRO A 8 14.37 -4.83 -10.24
C PRO A 8 14.95 -3.41 -10.15
N THR A 9 16.10 -3.20 -10.78
CA THR A 9 16.74 -1.87 -10.86
C THR A 9 16.46 -1.16 -12.18
N VAL A 10 15.71 -1.80 -13.08
CA VAL A 10 15.33 -1.30 -14.39
C VAL A 10 13.85 -1.62 -14.60
N TYR A 11 13.05 -0.63 -15.01
CA TYR A 11 11.59 -0.72 -15.01
C TYR A 11 11.05 -1.79 -15.96
N GLN A 12 11.65 -1.91 -17.14
CA GLN A 12 11.27 -2.89 -18.16
C GLN A 12 12.03 -4.22 -18.05
N GLN A 13 12.77 -4.42 -16.96
CA GLN A 13 13.40 -5.71 -16.72
C GLN A 13 12.29 -6.73 -16.46
N PRO A 14 12.21 -7.83 -17.22
CA PRO A 14 11.27 -8.89 -16.94
C PRO A 14 11.44 -9.33 -15.48
N ILE A 15 10.35 -9.40 -14.73
CA ILE A 15 10.37 -10.04 -13.42
C ILE A 15 10.66 -11.51 -13.74
N GLN A 16 11.88 -11.96 -13.49
CA GLN A 16 12.43 -13.23 -14.03
C GLN A 16 11.61 -14.48 -13.71
N LEU A 17 10.67 -14.37 -12.78
CA LEU A 17 9.74 -15.44 -12.49
C LEU A 17 8.43 -15.33 -13.27
N LEU A 18 7.94 -14.18 -13.74
CA LEU A 18 6.64 -14.13 -14.41
C LEU A 18 6.71 -14.65 -15.86
N PRO A 19 5.72 -15.44 -16.33
CA PRO A 19 5.61 -15.86 -17.72
C PRO A 19 5.54 -14.68 -18.67
N ALA A 20 5.88 -14.92 -19.95
CA ALA A 20 5.78 -13.89 -21.00
C ALA A 20 4.34 -13.35 -21.16
N GLU A 21 3.32 -14.15 -20.87
CA GLU A 21 1.90 -13.75 -20.87
C GLU A 21 1.54 -12.74 -19.75
N PHE A 22 2.30 -12.72 -18.65
CA PHE A 22 2.18 -11.74 -17.55
C PHE A 22 3.21 -10.59 -17.67
N SER A 23 3.99 -10.57 -18.76
CA SER A 23 4.96 -9.52 -19.03
C SER A 23 4.35 -8.47 -19.96
N ALA A 24 3.13 -8.02 -19.66
CA ALA A 24 2.60 -6.84 -20.31
C ALA A 24 3.61 -5.69 -20.10
N PRO A 25 4.03 -4.97 -21.16
CA PRO A 25 4.83 -3.78 -20.95
C PRO A 25 4.02 -2.84 -20.07
N PRO A 26 4.56 -2.37 -18.93
CA PRO A 26 3.78 -1.64 -17.93
C PRO A 26 3.06 -0.45 -18.59
N ALA A 27 1.72 -0.49 -18.59
CA ALA A 27 0.88 0.58 -19.10
C ALA A 27 0.86 1.76 -18.12
N ALA A 28 0.91 1.48 -16.81
CA ALA A 28 1.16 2.48 -15.79
C ALA A 28 2.65 2.82 -15.73
N TYR A 29 2.99 4.05 -16.07
CA TYR A 29 4.31 4.61 -15.83
C TYR A 29 4.12 5.96 -15.15
N SER A 30 4.10 5.92 -13.82
CA SER A 30 4.03 7.12 -12.99
C SER A 30 5.06 7.02 -11.87
N LEU A 31 5.59 8.16 -11.46
CA LEU A 31 6.46 8.24 -10.28
C LEU A 31 5.67 8.43 -9.00
N VAL A 32 4.38 8.81 -9.09
CA VAL A 32 3.54 9.17 -7.96
C VAL A 32 2.66 8.00 -7.52
N TYR A 33 1.81 7.50 -8.42
CA TYR A 33 0.90 6.39 -8.15
C TYR A 33 0.67 5.54 -9.42
N PRO A 34 0.75 4.19 -9.34
CA PRO A 34 1.11 3.40 -8.16
C PRO A 34 2.51 3.69 -7.63
N ALA A 35 2.75 3.42 -6.35
CA ALA A 35 3.99 3.76 -5.67
C ALA A 35 5.21 3.09 -6.34
N VAL A 36 6.33 3.81 -6.42
CA VAL A 36 7.61 3.24 -6.91
C VAL A 36 7.97 2.00 -6.08
N GLY A 37 8.09 0.86 -6.74
CA GLY A 37 8.18 -0.46 -6.10
C GLY A 37 6.99 -1.37 -6.41
N PHE A 38 5.94 -0.85 -7.04
CA PHE A 38 4.92 -1.62 -7.73
C PHE A 38 5.32 -1.85 -9.19
N LEU A 39 5.22 -3.09 -9.65
CA LEU A 39 5.44 -3.49 -11.04
C LEU A 39 4.24 -4.32 -11.50
N PRO A 40 3.43 -3.82 -12.44
CA PRO A 40 2.25 -4.54 -12.91
C PRO A 40 2.65 -5.77 -13.72
N PHE A 41 1.78 -6.78 -13.67
CA PHE A 41 1.91 -8.00 -14.46
C PHE A 41 0.60 -8.47 -15.10
N ASP A 42 -0.54 -7.90 -14.72
CA ASP A 42 -1.83 -8.20 -15.33
C ASP A 42 -2.69 -6.91 -15.36
N ASP A 43 -3.24 -6.58 -16.52
CA ASP A 43 -4.12 -5.43 -16.72
C ASP A 43 -5.56 -5.92 -16.74
N LEU A 44 -6.39 -5.39 -15.84
CA LEU A 44 -7.79 -5.80 -15.69
C LEU A 44 -8.72 -5.13 -16.73
N GLY A 45 -8.16 -4.36 -17.67
CA GLY A 45 -8.88 -3.75 -18.79
C GLY A 45 -9.62 -2.45 -18.44
N ASN A 46 -9.79 -2.15 -17.16
CA ASN A 46 -10.35 -0.90 -16.65
C ASN A 46 -9.26 0.08 -16.14
N GLY A 47 -7.99 -0.29 -16.28
CA GLY A 47 -6.83 0.46 -15.77
C GLY A 47 -6.45 0.16 -14.33
N ASP A 48 -7.13 -0.78 -13.68
CA ASP A 48 -6.65 -1.46 -12.48
C ASP A 48 -5.68 -2.58 -12.89
N GLU A 49 -4.67 -2.84 -12.07
CA GLU A 49 -3.61 -3.79 -12.42
C GLU A 49 -3.29 -4.69 -11.22
N TYR A 50 -3.07 -5.99 -11.47
CA TYR A 50 -2.30 -6.80 -10.53
C TYR A 50 -0.80 -6.59 -10.75
N GLY A 51 -0.04 -6.58 -9.67
CA GLY A 51 1.39 -6.38 -9.73
C GLY A 51 2.14 -6.89 -8.51
N CYS A 52 3.46 -7.01 -8.67
CA CYS A 52 4.36 -7.24 -7.57
C CYS A 52 4.62 -5.92 -6.85
N TYR A 53 4.50 -5.89 -5.54
CA TYR A 53 4.87 -4.76 -4.71
C TYR A 53 5.97 -5.13 -3.72
N TRP A 54 7.06 -4.36 -3.70
CA TRP A 54 8.06 -4.43 -2.64
C TRP A 54 7.77 -3.34 -1.61
N PRO A 55 7.43 -3.71 -0.36
CA PRO A 55 7.31 -2.76 0.74
C PRO A 55 8.62 -2.01 1.00
N LEU A 56 8.53 -0.78 1.52
CA LEU A 56 9.70 0.03 1.85
C LEU A 56 10.65 -0.70 2.81
N GLY A 57 11.93 -0.80 2.43
CA GLY A 57 12.94 -1.52 3.20
C GLY A 57 12.90 -3.05 3.03
N LYS A 58 12.05 -3.57 2.14
CA LYS A 58 11.94 -5.01 1.81
C LYS A 58 12.40 -5.32 0.39
N GLU A 59 13.17 -4.45 -0.26
CA GLU A 59 13.61 -4.58 -1.66
C GLU A 59 14.44 -5.84 -1.95
N GLU A 60 15.02 -6.45 -0.92
CA GLU A 60 15.84 -7.66 -1.03
C GLU A 60 15.06 -8.96 -0.74
N HIS A 61 13.76 -8.86 -0.44
CA HIS A 61 12.86 -9.98 -0.16
C HIS A 61 11.88 -10.19 -1.32
N ASP A 62 11.18 -11.32 -1.32
CA ASP A 62 10.10 -11.57 -2.27
C ASP A 62 8.98 -10.51 -2.15
N PRO A 63 8.37 -10.11 -3.27
CA PRO A 63 7.31 -9.12 -3.28
C PRO A 63 5.99 -9.67 -2.72
N LEU A 64 5.14 -8.75 -2.28
CA LEU A 64 3.71 -9.00 -2.16
C LEU A 64 3.08 -9.00 -3.53
N VAL A 65 1.91 -9.62 -3.64
CA VAL A 65 0.98 -9.34 -4.74
C VAL A 65 0.06 -8.23 -4.29
N ALA A 66 -0.08 -7.21 -5.12
CA ALA A 66 -0.96 -6.08 -4.88
C ALA A 66 -1.85 -5.81 -6.10
N MET A 67 -3.01 -5.24 -5.85
CA MET A 67 -3.90 -4.70 -6.87
C MET A 67 -3.87 -3.17 -6.78
N SER A 68 -3.57 -2.50 -7.89
CA SER A 68 -3.73 -1.07 -8.03
C SER A 68 -5.16 -0.77 -8.47
N SER A 69 -5.82 0.21 -7.82
CA SER A 69 -7.09 0.75 -8.29
C SER A 69 -6.89 2.16 -8.80
N ARG A 70 -7.21 2.41 -10.07
CA ARG A 70 -7.11 3.73 -10.70
C ARG A 70 -8.16 4.69 -10.17
N TYR A 71 -9.39 4.21 -9.98
CA TYR A 71 -10.51 5.02 -9.49
C TYR A 71 -10.32 5.46 -8.05
N CYS A 72 -9.78 4.57 -7.20
CA CYS A 72 -9.67 4.82 -5.77
C CYS A 72 -8.28 5.29 -5.33
N GLY A 73 -7.29 5.22 -6.23
CA GLY A 73 -5.89 5.51 -5.91
C GLY A 73 -5.36 4.60 -4.80
N THR A 74 -5.81 3.35 -4.74
CA THR A 74 -5.49 2.38 -3.67
C THR A 74 -4.60 1.24 -4.19
N LEU A 75 -3.55 0.93 -3.44
CA LEU A 75 -2.70 -0.23 -3.67
C LEU A 75 -2.98 -1.29 -2.59
N GLY A 76 -3.88 -2.22 -2.88
CA GLY A 76 -4.34 -3.24 -1.95
C GLY A 76 -3.43 -4.47 -1.92
N PRO A 77 -2.87 -4.89 -0.76
CA PRO A 77 -2.06 -6.10 -0.67
C PRO A 77 -2.95 -7.35 -0.68
N ILE A 78 -3.09 -8.00 -1.83
CA ILE A 78 -4.02 -9.13 -2.02
C ILE A 78 -3.40 -10.48 -1.66
N GLY A 79 -2.08 -10.60 -1.67
CA GLY A 79 -1.39 -11.83 -1.25
C GLY A 79 0.04 -11.59 -0.82
N SER A 80 0.56 -12.42 0.09
CA SER A 80 1.93 -12.31 0.59
C SER A 80 2.99 -12.88 -0.35
N CYS A 81 2.55 -13.62 -1.38
CA CYS A 81 3.31 -14.04 -2.55
C CYS A 81 2.34 -14.58 -3.62
N LEU A 82 2.85 -14.88 -4.83
CA LEU A 82 2.06 -15.42 -5.94
C LEU A 82 1.35 -16.75 -5.60
N LYS A 83 2.01 -17.65 -4.84
CA LYS A 83 1.42 -18.91 -4.41
C LYS A 83 0.24 -18.68 -3.46
N SER A 84 0.41 -17.82 -2.47
CA SER A 84 -0.67 -17.52 -1.53
C SER A 84 -1.84 -16.81 -2.22
N PHE A 85 -1.55 -15.86 -3.11
CA PHE A 85 -2.57 -15.21 -3.93
C PHE A 85 -3.39 -16.26 -4.71
N TYR A 86 -2.73 -17.18 -5.41
CA TYR A 86 -3.38 -18.30 -6.10
C TYR A 86 -4.30 -19.11 -5.18
N LEU A 87 -3.78 -19.58 -4.04
CA LEU A 87 -4.55 -20.41 -3.10
C LEU A 87 -5.79 -19.68 -2.58
N THR A 88 -5.63 -18.42 -2.19
CA THR A 88 -6.75 -17.60 -1.67
C THR A 88 -7.76 -17.24 -2.75
N ALA A 89 -7.32 -17.02 -4.00
CA ALA A 89 -8.21 -16.75 -5.13
C ALA A 89 -9.04 -17.99 -5.48
N CYS A 90 -8.42 -19.17 -5.57
CA CYS A 90 -9.15 -20.43 -5.78
C CYS A 90 -10.14 -20.70 -4.64
N ALA A 91 -9.75 -20.46 -3.38
CA ALA A 91 -10.66 -20.68 -2.26
C ALA A 91 -11.89 -19.76 -2.31
N ARG A 92 -11.76 -18.51 -2.74
CA ARG A 92 -12.88 -17.56 -2.82
C ARG A 92 -13.72 -17.77 -4.08
N TYR A 93 -13.07 -17.92 -5.23
CA TYR A 93 -13.71 -17.83 -6.54
C TYR A 93 -13.76 -19.15 -7.33
N GLY A 94 -13.10 -20.21 -6.85
CA GLY A 94 -13.14 -21.59 -7.38
C GLY A 94 -12.54 -21.73 -8.75
N ASP A 95 -13.25 -22.42 -9.66
CA ASP A 95 -12.85 -22.67 -11.07
C ASP A 95 -13.88 -22.15 -12.08
N ASP A 96 -14.94 -21.46 -11.62
CA ASP A 96 -16.08 -21.07 -12.46
C ASP A 96 -15.73 -19.86 -13.33
N ALA A 97 -14.93 -20.12 -14.37
CA ALA A 97 -14.48 -19.15 -15.36
C ALA A 97 -15.55 -18.83 -16.43
N ASP A 98 -16.63 -19.61 -16.53
CA ASP A 98 -17.42 -19.70 -17.77
C ASP A 98 -18.95 -19.49 -17.64
N GLU A 99 -19.55 -19.22 -16.48
CA GLU A 99 -21.03 -19.21 -16.39
C GLU A 99 -21.73 -17.89 -16.03
N ASN A 100 -21.03 -16.80 -15.69
CA ASN A 100 -21.72 -15.52 -15.45
C ASN A 100 -20.99 -14.35 -16.14
N GLU A 101 -21.36 -14.07 -17.40
CA GLU A 101 -21.00 -12.82 -18.10
C GLU A 101 -21.59 -11.56 -17.42
N ASP A 102 -22.50 -11.74 -16.46
CA ASP A 102 -23.22 -10.66 -15.76
C ASP A 102 -22.62 -10.25 -14.41
N ASP A 103 -21.59 -10.96 -13.92
CA ASP A 103 -20.90 -10.57 -12.67
C ASP A 103 -19.65 -9.78 -13.05
N GLU A 104 -19.58 -8.50 -12.68
CA GLU A 104 -18.42 -7.61 -12.84
C GLU A 104 -17.23 -8.03 -11.94
N GLY A 105 -17.04 -9.34 -11.76
CA GLY A 105 -16.04 -9.97 -10.91
C GLY A 105 -14.67 -10.02 -11.57
N GLU A 106 -13.64 -9.87 -10.74
CA GLU A 106 -12.21 -9.99 -11.06
C GLU A 106 -11.95 -11.10 -12.08
N SER A 107 -11.38 -10.76 -13.25
CA SER A 107 -11.16 -11.70 -14.36
C SER A 107 -10.43 -12.98 -13.88
N PHE A 108 -11.18 -14.08 -13.85
CA PHE A 108 -10.70 -15.41 -13.44
C PHE A 108 -9.59 -15.95 -14.37
N ALA A 109 -9.42 -15.32 -15.56
CA ALA A 109 -8.29 -15.56 -16.44
C ALA A 109 -6.93 -15.45 -15.71
N SER A 110 -6.84 -14.57 -14.70
CA SER A 110 -5.64 -14.39 -13.89
C SER A 110 -5.27 -15.66 -13.07
N VAL A 111 -6.25 -16.40 -12.55
CA VAL A 111 -6.04 -17.58 -11.69
C VAL A 111 -5.53 -18.78 -12.49
N SER A 112 -6.12 -19.04 -13.66
CA SER A 112 -5.70 -20.12 -14.55
C SER A 112 -4.30 -19.91 -15.12
N CYS A 113 -3.99 -18.69 -15.55
CA CYS A 113 -2.63 -18.32 -15.96
C CYS A 113 -1.65 -18.46 -14.80
N LEU A 114 -2.04 -18.08 -13.59
CA LEU A 114 -1.21 -18.18 -12.38
C LEU A 114 -0.96 -19.64 -11.98
N HIS A 115 -1.94 -20.53 -12.11
CA HIS A 115 -1.76 -21.97 -11.90
C HIS A 115 -0.71 -22.55 -12.84
N ARG A 116 -0.84 -22.31 -14.16
CA ARG A 116 0.12 -22.76 -15.17
C ARG A 116 1.52 -22.23 -14.87
N PHE A 117 1.59 -20.96 -14.46
CA PHE A 117 2.84 -20.37 -14.03
C PHE A 117 3.48 -21.13 -12.85
N LEU A 118 2.75 -21.31 -11.76
CA LEU A 118 3.27 -21.94 -10.54
C LEU A 118 3.74 -23.38 -10.81
N GLN A 119 3.00 -24.13 -11.64
CA GLN A 119 3.41 -25.45 -12.13
C GLN A 119 4.74 -25.38 -12.90
N SER A 120 4.87 -24.43 -13.84
CA SER A 120 6.09 -24.24 -14.63
C SER A 120 7.30 -23.83 -13.78
N ALA A 121 7.07 -23.03 -12.72
CA ALA A 121 8.07 -22.62 -11.74
C ALA A 121 8.45 -23.74 -10.77
N ARG A 122 7.91 -24.96 -10.96
CA ARG A 122 8.07 -26.13 -10.09
C ARG A 122 7.59 -25.88 -8.66
N GLN A 123 6.68 -24.91 -8.47
CA GLN A 123 6.01 -24.72 -7.20
C GLN A 123 4.86 -25.72 -7.15
N GLN A 124 5.01 -26.79 -6.36
CA GLN A 124 3.91 -27.70 -6.12
C GLN A 124 2.74 -26.94 -5.46
N VAL A 125 1.62 -26.88 -6.17
CA VAL A 125 0.37 -26.27 -5.75
C VAL A 125 -0.77 -27.23 -6.06
N ALA A 126 -1.77 -27.26 -5.18
CA ALA A 126 -3.00 -28.02 -5.38
C ALA A 126 -3.74 -27.49 -6.61
N SER A 127 -4.56 -28.33 -7.26
CA SER A 127 -5.44 -27.86 -8.32
C SER A 127 -6.59 -27.03 -7.74
N PRO A 128 -7.25 -26.16 -8.52
CA PRO A 128 -8.37 -25.36 -8.02
C PRO A 128 -9.47 -26.23 -7.38
N GLU A 129 -9.74 -27.42 -7.92
CA GLU A 129 -10.79 -28.32 -7.43
C GLU A 129 -10.46 -28.98 -6.07
N GLU A 130 -9.18 -29.06 -5.72
CA GLU A 130 -8.71 -29.60 -4.44
C GLU A 130 -8.77 -28.55 -3.31
N ILE A 131 -8.91 -27.27 -3.66
CA ILE A 131 -8.94 -26.17 -2.70
C ILE A 131 -10.39 -25.93 -2.25
N PRO A 132 -10.69 -26.00 -0.94
CA PRO A 132 -12.05 -25.82 -0.47
C PRO A 132 -12.55 -24.39 -0.74
N ARG A 133 -13.81 -24.28 -1.16
CA ARG A 133 -14.51 -22.98 -1.22
C ARG A 133 -14.63 -22.40 0.19
N LEU A 134 -14.22 -21.14 0.35
CA LEU A 134 -14.25 -20.37 1.59
C LEU A 134 -15.09 -19.12 1.40
N ASP A 135 -15.82 -18.74 2.45
CA ASP A 135 -16.49 -17.45 2.50
C ASP A 135 -15.44 -16.32 2.55
N SER A 136 -15.69 -15.21 1.86
CA SER A 136 -14.79 -14.05 1.83
C SER A 136 -14.54 -13.44 3.22
N ALA A 137 -15.43 -13.68 4.19
CA ALA A 137 -15.32 -13.28 5.58
C ALA A 137 -14.74 -14.35 6.52
N ASP A 138 -14.43 -15.55 6.02
CA ASP A 138 -13.77 -16.62 6.80
C ASP A 138 -12.26 -16.39 6.86
N TYR A 139 -11.86 -15.33 7.57
CA TYR A 139 -10.47 -14.92 7.63
C TYR A 139 -9.57 -15.94 8.32
N GLU A 140 -10.09 -16.75 9.24
CA GLU A 140 -9.29 -17.77 9.91
C GLU A 140 -8.80 -18.80 8.90
N ARG A 141 -9.71 -19.37 8.09
CA ARG A 141 -9.34 -20.35 7.05
C ARG A 141 -8.58 -19.70 5.90
N LEU A 142 -8.88 -18.45 5.54
CA LEU A 142 -8.09 -17.73 4.54
C LEU A 142 -6.65 -17.46 5.03
N LEU A 143 -6.45 -17.22 6.32
CA LEU A 143 -5.11 -17.07 6.92
C LEU A 143 -4.34 -18.40 7.01
N GLU A 144 -5.02 -19.56 7.01
CA GLU A 144 -4.33 -20.85 6.84
C GLU A 144 -3.67 -20.96 5.45
N LEU A 145 -4.31 -20.38 4.43
CA LEU A 145 -3.79 -20.35 3.05
C LEU A 145 -2.74 -19.24 2.84
N ASP A 146 -2.94 -18.07 3.46
CA ASP A 146 -1.97 -16.98 3.45
C ASP A 146 -1.70 -16.39 4.84
N PRO A 147 -0.82 -17.03 5.65
CA PRO A 147 -0.56 -16.62 7.03
C PRO A 147 0.09 -15.24 7.16
N ARG A 148 0.61 -14.66 6.06
CA ARG A 148 1.33 -13.38 6.08
C ARG A 148 0.60 -12.28 5.30
N SER A 149 -0.63 -12.50 4.86
CA SER A 149 -1.40 -11.48 4.13
C SER A 149 -1.66 -10.28 5.04
N PRO A 150 -1.13 -9.07 4.73
CA PRO A 150 -1.41 -7.89 5.53
C PRO A 150 -2.91 -7.57 5.57
N HIS A 151 -3.60 -7.79 4.45
CA HIS A 151 -5.04 -7.56 4.33
C HIS A 151 -5.84 -8.51 5.22
N LEU A 152 -5.62 -9.82 5.13
CA LEU A 152 -6.35 -10.81 5.95
C LEU A 152 -6.05 -10.64 7.45
N GLN A 153 -4.79 -10.38 7.82
CA GLN A 153 -4.40 -10.13 9.20
C GLN A 153 -5.10 -8.89 9.75
N THR A 154 -5.14 -7.80 8.99
CA THR A 154 -5.83 -6.56 9.38
C THR A 154 -7.34 -6.77 9.50
N ALA A 155 -7.94 -7.52 8.59
CA ALA A 155 -9.37 -7.77 8.59
C ALA A 155 -9.82 -8.69 9.73
N ARG A 156 -9.06 -9.75 10.04
CA ARG A 156 -9.27 -10.57 11.25
C ARG A 156 -9.03 -9.76 12.52
N ALA A 157 -8.04 -8.87 12.54
CA ALA A 157 -7.81 -7.97 13.66
C ALA A 157 -8.97 -7.01 13.88
N ASP A 158 -9.57 -6.46 12.81
CA ASP A 158 -10.77 -5.62 12.88
C ASP A 158 -11.97 -6.38 13.48
N GLN A 159 -12.15 -7.66 13.12
CA GLN A 159 -13.17 -8.53 13.73
C GLN A 159 -12.90 -8.76 15.21
N LEU A 160 -11.70 -9.22 15.59
CA LEU A 160 -11.31 -9.45 16.98
C LEU A 160 -11.46 -8.19 17.82
N LEU A 161 -11.07 -7.03 17.27
CA LEU A 161 -11.24 -5.76 17.93
C LEU A 161 -12.72 -5.44 18.10
N SER A 162 -13.58 -5.71 17.13
CA SER A 162 -15.03 -5.52 17.25
C SER A 162 -15.64 -6.43 18.33
N ASP A 163 -15.15 -7.66 18.43
CA ASP A 163 -15.56 -8.66 19.44
C ASP A 163 -15.04 -8.34 20.85
N GLY A 164 -14.13 -7.38 20.98
CA GLY A 164 -13.57 -6.91 22.24
C GLY A 164 -12.21 -7.52 22.59
N ASP A 165 -11.68 -8.43 21.77
CA ASP A 165 -10.37 -9.02 21.93
C ASP A 165 -9.27 -8.12 21.34
N ALA A 166 -8.98 -7.04 22.07
CA ALA A 166 -7.98 -6.07 21.66
C ALA A 166 -6.55 -6.63 21.67
N GLU A 167 -6.27 -7.65 22.49
CA GLU A 167 -4.92 -8.23 22.64
C GLU A 167 -4.54 -9.07 21.42
N GLN A 168 -5.43 -9.96 20.97
CA GLN A 168 -5.19 -10.73 19.75
C GLN A 168 -5.20 -9.83 18.51
N ALA A 169 -6.09 -8.83 18.47
CA ALA A 169 -6.10 -7.84 17.38
C ALA A 169 -4.76 -7.07 17.27
N GLU A 170 -4.19 -6.63 18.39
CA GLU A 170 -2.87 -5.99 18.42
C GLU A 170 -1.78 -6.88 17.81
N GLY A 171 -1.80 -8.19 18.11
CA GLY A 171 -0.87 -9.16 17.53
C GLY A 171 -0.94 -9.21 16.01
N LEU A 172 -2.16 -9.33 15.46
CA LEU A 172 -2.37 -9.41 14.01
C LEU A 172 -2.04 -8.11 13.28
N TYR A 173 -2.42 -6.94 13.82
CA TYR A 173 -2.03 -5.68 13.18
C TYR A 173 -0.50 -5.49 13.15
N ARG A 174 0.22 -5.93 14.19
CA ARG A 174 1.69 -5.89 14.18
C ARG A 174 2.28 -6.80 13.12
N GLN A 175 1.71 -7.99 12.90
CA GLN A 175 2.14 -8.87 11.83
C GLN A 175 1.89 -8.24 10.45
N ALA A 176 0.75 -7.57 10.27
CA ALA A 176 0.43 -6.89 9.02
C ALA A 176 1.45 -5.77 8.72
N ILE A 177 1.76 -4.95 9.72
CA ILE A 177 2.75 -3.86 9.62
C ILE A 177 4.18 -4.42 9.42
N ALA A 178 4.52 -5.57 10.00
CA ALA A 178 5.83 -6.18 9.78
C ALA A 178 6.04 -6.61 8.32
N THR A 179 4.95 -7.00 7.64
CA THR A 179 4.94 -7.37 6.22
C THR A 179 4.83 -6.13 5.32
N LEU A 180 3.95 -5.18 5.65
CA LEU A 180 3.73 -3.92 4.91
C LEU A 180 3.83 -2.72 5.89
N PRO A 181 5.05 -2.18 6.13
CA PRO A 181 5.28 -1.09 7.08
C PRO A 181 4.50 0.20 6.81
N GLU A 182 4.14 0.45 5.57
CA GLU A 182 3.39 1.61 5.12
C GLU A 182 1.86 1.41 5.20
N TYR A 183 1.36 0.28 5.75
CA TYR A 183 -0.06 -0.06 5.75
C TYR A 183 -0.90 0.83 6.68
N THR A 184 -1.38 1.95 6.16
CA THR A 184 -2.13 2.99 6.88
C THR A 184 -3.33 2.43 7.64
N ALA A 185 -4.07 1.48 7.05
CA ALA A 185 -5.20 0.81 7.70
C ALA A 185 -4.78 0.07 8.99
N ALA A 186 -3.72 -0.73 8.92
CA ALA A 186 -3.22 -1.50 10.06
C ALA A 186 -2.64 -0.60 11.16
N HIS A 187 -1.99 0.51 10.81
CA HIS A 187 -1.55 1.50 11.79
C HIS A 187 -2.72 2.12 12.56
N TYR A 188 -3.80 2.50 11.86
CA TYR A 188 -5.00 2.99 12.53
C TYR A 188 -5.65 1.93 13.43
N GLY A 189 -5.80 0.69 12.93
CA GLY A 189 -6.34 -0.43 13.69
C GLY A 189 -5.53 -0.74 14.95
N LEU A 190 -4.20 -0.79 14.84
CA LEU A 190 -3.31 -0.98 15.97
C LEU A 190 -3.41 0.17 16.99
N ALA A 191 -3.52 1.41 16.54
CA ALA A 191 -3.73 2.54 17.45
C ALA A 191 -5.04 2.39 18.24
N MET A 192 -6.11 1.90 17.59
CA MET A 192 -7.40 1.62 18.22
C MET A 192 -7.30 0.47 19.23
N ALA A 193 -6.63 -0.62 18.89
CA ALA A 193 -6.38 -1.76 19.80
C ALA A 193 -5.58 -1.32 21.04
N CYS A 194 -4.46 -0.60 20.83
CA CYS A 194 -3.65 -0.02 21.90
C CYS A 194 -4.48 0.88 22.82
N ARG A 195 -5.35 1.73 22.25
CA ARG A 195 -6.22 2.60 23.04
C ARG A 195 -7.20 1.82 23.92
N ARG A 196 -7.82 0.76 23.40
CA ARG A 196 -8.72 -0.09 24.21
C ARG A 196 -8.00 -0.76 25.38
N GLN A 197 -6.73 -1.11 25.18
CA GLN A 197 -5.85 -1.66 26.21
C GLN A 197 -5.18 -0.60 27.09
N ARG A 198 -5.51 0.69 26.92
CA ARG A 198 -4.91 1.83 27.65
C ARG A 198 -3.39 1.99 27.42
N LYS A 199 -2.84 1.41 26.36
CA LYS A 199 -1.47 1.60 25.87
C LYS A 199 -1.39 2.89 25.05
N VAL A 200 -1.64 4.03 25.70
CA VAL A 200 -1.97 5.27 24.99
C VAL A 200 -0.76 5.88 24.25
N ASP A 201 0.45 5.73 24.78
CA ASP A 201 1.66 6.23 24.13
C ASP A 201 1.89 5.53 22.77
N LEU A 202 1.67 4.21 22.72
CA LEU A 202 1.71 3.45 21.46
C LEU A 202 0.58 3.85 20.53
N ALA A 203 -0.62 4.12 21.06
CA ALA A 203 -1.74 4.60 20.25
C ALA A 203 -1.40 5.94 19.58
N ALA A 204 -0.79 6.89 20.31
CA ALA A 204 -0.38 8.17 19.78
C ALA A 204 0.61 8.02 18.61
N TRP A 205 1.63 7.16 18.78
CA TRP A 205 2.62 6.86 17.74
C TRP A 205 1.97 6.29 16.48
N HIS A 206 1.08 5.29 16.63
CA HIS A 206 0.42 4.66 15.48
C HIS A 206 -0.62 5.57 14.80
N PHE A 207 -1.31 6.44 15.53
CA PHE A 207 -2.14 7.49 14.92
C PHE A 207 -1.29 8.45 14.09
N LEU A 208 -0.13 8.87 14.60
CA LEU A 208 0.76 9.76 13.86
C LEU A 208 1.32 9.10 12.60
N ALA A 209 1.69 7.82 12.68
CA ALA A 209 2.10 7.03 11.51
C ALA A 209 0.97 6.95 10.47
N ALA A 210 -0.28 6.71 10.88
CA ALA A 210 -1.42 6.70 9.96
C ALA A 210 -1.71 8.07 9.32
N ILE A 211 -1.37 9.20 9.97
CA ILE A 211 -1.46 10.55 9.36
C ILE A 211 -0.40 10.76 8.29
N ARG A 212 0.80 10.22 8.51
CA ARG A 212 2.00 10.38 7.69
C ARG A 212 2.03 9.46 6.46
N ASN A 213 1.55 8.23 6.61
CA ASN A 213 1.67 7.22 5.57
C ASN A 213 0.80 7.55 4.33
N PRO A 214 1.16 6.99 3.15
CA PRO A 214 0.46 7.27 1.90
C PRO A 214 -1.03 6.85 1.95
N VAL A 215 -1.87 7.56 1.19
CA VAL A 215 -3.29 7.22 1.08
C VAL A 215 -3.50 5.95 0.28
N SER A 216 -2.60 5.59 -0.63
CA SER A 216 -2.73 4.35 -1.40
C SER A 216 -2.79 3.08 -0.53
N PHE A 217 -2.24 3.13 0.68
CA PHE A 217 -2.24 2.01 1.63
C PHE A 217 -3.29 2.12 2.74
N ASP A 218 -4.30 2.97 2.57
CA ASP A 218 -5.40 3.09 3.53
C ASP A 218 -6.41 1.94 3.47
N GLY A 219 -6.26 1.01 2.52
CA GLY A 219 -7.13 -0.15 2.42
C GLY A 219 -8.55 0.19 1.95
N ARG A 220 -8.76 1.34 1.28
CA ARG A 220 -10.00 1.65 0.56
C ARG A 220 -10.13 0.82 -0.71
N SER A 221 -10.51 -0.45 -0.57
CA SER A 221 -10.91 -1.23 -1.75
C SER A 221 -12.40 -1.04 -2.00
N PHE A 222 -12.74 -0.24 -3.01
CA PHE A 222 -14.10 0.03 -3.49
C PHE A 222 -14.82 -1.19 -4.10
N TRP A 223 -14.28 -2.39 -3.93
CA TRP A 223 -14.91 -3.66 -4.34
C TRP A 223 -15.00 -4.70 -3.21
N PHE A 224 -14.61 -4.39 -1.97
CA PHE A 224 -14.83 -5.27 -0.80
C PHE A 224 -16.06 -4.84 0.02
N GLU A 225 -17.23 -4.73 -0.63
CA GLU A 225 -18.51 -4.39 0.03
C GLU A 225 -18.98 -5.43 1.08
N ALA A 226 -18.34 -6.59 1.26
CA ALA A 226 -18.83 -7.59 2.22
C ALA A 226 -18.21 -7.51 3.63
N LEU A 227 -17.10 -6.78 3.84
CA LEU A 227 -16.26 -7.05 5.00
C LEU A 227 -16.31 -5.99 6.09
N LEU A 228 -16.74 -4.77 5.73
CA LEU A 228 -16.57 -3.61 6.59
C LEU A 228 -17.66 -2.57 6.24
N ASN A 229 -18.92 -2.87 6.55
CA ASN A 229 -20.07 -1.98 6.31
C ASN A 229 -19.96 -0.67 7.13
N ALA A 230 -19.73 0.49 6.48
CA ALA A 230 -20.21 1.83 6.92
C ALA A 230 -19.69 2.99 6.04
N PRO A 231 -20.51 4.05 5.83
CA PRO A 231 -20.11 5.33 5.18
C PRO A 231 -19.05 6.12 5.98
N MET A 232 -18.63 5.60 7.13
CA MET A 232 -17.58 6.18 7.97
C MET A 232 -16.15 5.84 7.53
N ARG A 233 -15.89 4.97 6.55
CA ARG A 233 -14.54 4.35 6.34
C ARG A 233 -13.54 5.13 5.45
N TYR A 234 -13.84 6.37 5.10
CA TYR A 234 -12.90 7.25 4.41
C TYR A 234 -11.98 8.01 5.38
N ASN A 235 -10.76 8.30 4.96
CA ASN A 235 -9.84 9.27 5.59
C ASN A 235 -9.29 8.87 6.99
N TRP A 236 -8.55 7.75 7.07
CA TRP A 236 -7.85 7.34 8.31
C TRP A 236 -6.95 8.43 8.89
N ARG A 237 -6.41 9.31 8.04
CA ARG A 237 -5.59 10.46 8.46
C ARG A 237 -6.40 11.41 9.35
N LYS A 238 -7.56 11.86 8.88
CA LYS A 238 -8.45 12.74 9.66
C LYS A 238 -8.96 12.07 10.92
N LYS A 239 -9.33 10.78 10.85
CA LYS A 239 -9.74 10.03 12.05
C LYS A 239 -8.61 9.90 13.05
N SER A 240 -7.39 9.61 12.59
CA SER A 240 -6.21 9.49 13.44
C SER A 240 -5.91 10.81 14.13
N LEU A 241 -6.05 11.94 13.42
CA LEU A 241 -5.96 13.27 14.03
C LEU A 241 -7.02 13.48 15.12
N ASP A 242 -8.29 13.19 14.81
CA ASP A 242 -9.39 13.33 15.76
C ASP A 242 -9.18 12.45 17.00
N MET A 243 -8.68 11.22 16.82
CA MET A 243 -8.39 10.33 17.92
C MET A 243 -7.17 10.80 18.74
N LEU A 244 -6.11 11.26 18.08
CA LEU A 244 -4.90 11.78 18.71
C LEU A 244 -5.21 13.01 19.58
N LYS A 245 -6.04 13.94 19.08
CA LYS A 245 -6.51 15.12 19.83
C LYS A 245 -7.36 14.77 21.06
N ARG A 246 -8.02 13.60 21.06
CA ARG A 246 -8.82 13.12 22.20
C ARG A 246 -7.98 12.43 23.27
N LEU A 247 -6.71 12.11 23.00
CA LEU A 247 -5.82 11.56 24.02
C LEU A 247 -5.48 12.66 25.04
N PRO A 248 -5.45 12.37 26.35
CA PRO A 248 -4.92 13.26 27.38
C PRO A 248 -3.58 13.90 27.00
N THR A 249 -3.37 15.17 27.33
CA THR A 249 -2.17 15.94 26.96
C THR A 249 -0.87 15.22 27.33
N ARG A 250 -0.78 14.68 28.55
CA ARG A 250 0.39 13.89 29.01
C ARG A 250 0.72 12.68 28.13
N GLN A 251 -0.25 12.16 27.39
CA GLN A 251 -0.08 10.98 26.54
C GLN A 251 0.24 11.37 25.09
N GLN A 252 0.10 12.64 24.75
CA GLN A 252 0.65 13.21 23.51
C GLN A 252 2.15 13.48 23.66
N ASP A 253 2.70 13.49 24.88
CA ASP A 253 4.14 13.64 25.16
C ASP A 253 4.99 12.58 24.43
N ALA A 254 4.43 11.38 24.22
CA ALA A 254 5.10 10.29 23.49
C ALA A 254 5.42 10.63 22.02
N VAL A 255 4.74 11.64 21.46
CA VAL A 255 4.95 12.14 20.10
C VAL A 255 5.31 13.63 20.09
N ALA A 256 5.58 14.24 21.23
CA ALA A 256 5.81 15.68 21.34
C ALA A 256 7.03 16.15 20.53
N ASP A 257 8.06 15.32 20.45
CA ASP A 257 9.29 15.61 19.69
C ASP A 257 9.16 15.29 18.19
N ASP A 258 8.01 14.80 17.73
CA ASP A 258 7.82 14.48 16.32
C ASP A 258 7.53 15.75 15.49
N PRO A 259 8.31 16.02 14.42
CA PRO A 259 8.10 17.20 13.58
C PRO A 259 6.69 17.32 12.98
N LEU A 260 6.05 16.20 12.64
CA LEU A 260 4.69 16.21 12.13
C LEU A 260 3.71 16.63 13.22
N PHE A 261 3.89 16.11 14.44
CA PHE A 261 3.05 16.44 15.58
C PHE A 261 3.05 17.96 15.86
N ALA A 262 4.22 18.59 15.78
CA ALA A 262 4.39 20.03 15.99
C ALA A 262 3.57 20.91 15.03
N VAL A 263 3.21 20.42 13.84
CA VAL A 263 2.43 21.17 12.84
C VAL A 263 0.98 20.70 12.69
N LEU A 264 0.56 19.60 13.33
CA LEU A 264 -0.77 19.01 13.15
C LEU A 264 -1.93 19.99 13.39
N GLY A 265 -1.76 20.91 14.34
CA GLY A 265 -2.78 21.93 14.65
C GLY A 265 -2.99 22.95 13.53
N ARG A 266 -2.04 23.06 12.59
CA ARG A 266 -2.05 24.00 11.47
C ARG A 266 -2.47 23.35 10.14
N LEU A 267 -2.47 22.02 10.07
CA LEU A 267 -2.92 21.28 8.88
C LEU A 267 -4.44 21.36 8.74
N SER A 268 -4.91 21.73 7.56
CA SER A 268 -6.32 21.81 7.20
C SER A 268 -6.92 20.46 6.78
N PHE A 269 -6.09 19.55 6.25
CA PHE A 269 -6.49 18.30 5.59
C PHE A 269 -7.43 18.54 4.39
N ALA A 270 -7.44 19.75 3.84
CA ALA A 270 -8.21 20.09 2.66
C ALA A 270 -7.52 19.54 1.39
N TYR A 271 -8.30 19.29 0.35
CA TYR A 271 -7.84 18.98 -1.00
C TYR A 271 -8.80 19.60 -2.01
N GLY A 272 -8.32 19.97 -3.19
CA GLY A 272 -9.16 20.61 -4.23
C GLY A 272 -9.59 22.03 -3.89
N VAL A 273 -8.90 22.69 -2.96
CA VAL A 273 -9.13 24.09 -2.58
C VAL A 273 -8.17 25.01 -3.33
N LYS A 274 -8.56 26.27 -3.57
CA LYS A 274 -7.75 27.23 -4.35
C LYS A 274 -6.34 27.41 -3.77
N ASN A 275 -6.25 27.52 -2.45
CA ASN A 275 -5.00 27.68 -1.70
C ASN A 275 -4.98 26.64 -0.57
N ASN A 276 -3.86 25.96 -0.40
CA ASN A 276 -3.68 24.96 0.66
C ASN A 276 -2.27 25.09 1.26
N ASP A 277 -2.17 25.52 2.51
CA ASP A 277 -0.89 25.72 3.19
C ASP A 277 -0.28 24.39 3.70
N ASP A 278 -1.06 23.30 3.68
CA ASP A 278 -0.62 21.98 4.15
C ASP A 278 0.63 21.49 3.41
N TYR A 279 0.72 21.73 2.10
CA TYR A 279 1.84 21.29 1.27
C TYR A 279 3.18 21.90 1.74
N GLY A 280 3.20 23.19 2.07
CA GLY A 280 4.39 23.83 2.63
C GLY A 280 4.74 23.31 4.03
N LEU A 281 3.74 22.94 4.83
CA LEU A 281 3.96 22.30 6.13
C LEU A 281 4.55 20.89 5.99
N TYR A 282 4.05 20.09 5.02
CA TYR A 282 4.62 18.78 4.74
C TYR A 282 6.09 18.89 4.32
N GLU A 283 6.46 19.84 3.45
CA GLU A 283 7.86 20.06 3.06
C GLU A 283 8.75 20.41 4.26
N GLN A 284 8.28 21.28 5.16
CA GLN A 284 8.99 21.61 6.40
C GLN A 284 9.23 20.36 7.25
N VAL A 285 8.18 19.56 7.47
CA VAL A 285 8.27 18.32 8.26
C VAL A 285 9.21 17.29 7.62
N ILE A 286 9.17 17.14 6.29
CA ILE A 286 10.06 16.25 5.55
C ILE A 286 11.53 16.63 5.77
N ASN A 287 11.85 17.93 5.70
CA ASN A 287 13.21 18.40 5.97
C ASN A 287 13.62 18.14 7.42
N SER A 288 12.74 18.41 8.39
CA SER A 288 13.00 18.13 9.80
C SER A 288 13.20 16.63 10.08
N TYR A 289 12.47 15.74 9.39
CA TYR A 289 12.72 14.29 9.49
C TYR A 289 14.11 13.91 8.97
N LEU A 290 14.59 14.52 7.88
CA LEU A 290 15.95 14.27 7.38
C LEU A 290 17.01 14.77 8.36
N GLU A 291 16.84 15.97 8.91
CA GLU A 291 17.74 16.54 9.94
C GLU A 291 17.79 15.67 11.20
N ALA A 292 16.66 15.06 11.56
CA ALA A 292 16.54 14.13 12.68
C ALA A 292 17.04 12.69 12.37
N GLY A 293 17.58 12.43 11.18
CA GLY A 293 18.05 11.10 10.79
C GLY A 293 16.92 10.07 10.59
N ARG A 294 15.72 10.52 10.24
CA ARG A 294 14.50 9.70 10.02
C ARG A 294 14.07 9.68 8.54
N PRO A 295 14.91 9.19 7.61
CA PRO A 295 14.65 9.33 6.18
C PRO A 295 13.46 8.48 5.69
N LEU A 296 13.12 7.38 6.36
CA LEU A 296 11.92 6.59 6.02
C LEU A 296 10.63 7.37 6.29
N ASP A 297 10.58 8.15 7.37
CA ASP A 297 9.42 8.98 7.68
C ASP A 297 9.27 10.13 6.68
N ALA A 298 10.40 10.69 6.24
CA ALA A 298 10.46 11.67 5.16
C ALA A 298 9.93 11.09 3.82
N ILE A 299 10.32 9.85 3.48
CA ILE A 299 9.83 9.14 2.28
C ILE A 299 8.32 8.95 2.35
N LEU A 300 7.80 8.42 3.45
CA LEU A 300 6.37 8.14 3.61
C LEU A 300 5.54 9.42 3.47
N LEU A 301 5.99 10.51 4.09
CA LEU A 301 5.33 11.81 4.00
C LEU A 301 5.45 12.42 2.59
N TRP A 302 6.57 12.21 1.89
CA TRP A 302 6.72 12.64 0.50
C TRP A 302 5.82 11.86 -0.45
N MET A 303 5.69 10.54 -0.27
CA MET A 303 4.74 9.74 -1.04
C MET A 303 3.30 10.22 -0.82
N LEU A 304 2.91 10.46 0.43
CA LEU A 304 1.63 11.08 0.75
C LEU A 304 1.46 12.44 0.07
N TYR A 305 2.47 13.31 0.13
CA TYR A 305 2.46 14.62 -0.55
C TYR A 305 2.20 14.48 -2.05
N GLY A 306 2.88 13.55 -2.72
CA GLY A 306 2.71 13.28 -4.14
C GLY A 306 1.31 12.78 -4.47
N GLU A 307 0.78 11.82 -3.70
CA GLU A 307 -0.57 11.28 -3.91
C GLU A 307 -1.64 12.37 -3.72
N LEU A 308 -1.49 13.23 -2.69
CA LEU A 308 -2.39 14.36 -2.48
C LEU A 308 -2.31 15.37 -3.64
N MET A 309 -1.11 15.71 -4.10
CA MET A 309 -0.91 16.55 -5.29
C MET A 309 -1.51 15.91 -6.55
N GLY A 310 -1.55 14.58 -6.64
CA GLY A 310 -2.21 13.84 -7.72
C GLY A 310 -3.71 14.10 -7.83
N PHE A 311 -4.37 14.45 -6.72
CA PHE A 311 -5.79 14.85 -6.71
C PHE A 311 -6.00 16.34 -7.02
N GLU A 312 -4.95 17.15 -7.05
CA GLU A 312 -5.05 18.58 -7.32
C GLU A 312 -5.06 18.89 -8.82
N THR A 313 -5.62 20.05 -9.16
CA THR A 313 -5.64 20.54 -10.56
C THR A 313 -4.24 20.84 -11.08
N VAL A 314 -4.05 20.81 -12.41
CA VAL A 314 -2.78 21.15 -13.07
C VAL A 314 -2.25 22.51 -12.62
N SER A 315 -3.09 23.55 -12.68
CA SER A 315 -2.71 24.91 -12.29
C SER A 315 -2.37 25.03 -10.81
N PHE A 316 -2.96 24.19 -9.95
CA PHE A 316 -2.59 24.10 -8.55
C PHE A 316 -1.16 23.57 -8.43
N ARG A 317 -0.86 22.41 -9.05
CA ARG A 317 0.47 21.80 -9.02
C ARG A 317 1.56 22.75 -9.53
N GLU A 318 1.30 23.49 -10.60
CA GLU A 318 2.22 24.49 -11.16
C GLU A 318 2.57 25.60 -10.16
N ARG A 319 1.61 26.10 -9.37
CA ARG A 319 1.86 27.12 -8.33
C ARG A 319 2.84 26.65 -7.25
N TYR A 320 2.88 25.35 -6.99
CA TYR A 320 3.75 24.73 -5.99
C TYR A 320 4.99 24.08 -6.63
N GLY A 321 5.26 24.31 -7.93
CA GLY A 321 6.41 23.73 -8.63
C GLY A 321 6.37 22.20 -8.73
N PHE A 322 5.18 21.61 -8.60
CA PHE A 322 5.02 20.16 -8.62
C PHE A 322 4.88 19.63 -10.05
N SER A 323 5.72 18.64 -10.37
CA SER A 323 5.65 17.82 -11.57
C SER A 323 6.11 16.41 -11.22
N GLU A 324 5.80 15.41 -12.05
CA GLU A 324 6.33 14.05 -11.83
C GLU A 324 7.86 14.05 -11.78
N GLN A 325 8.52 14.89 -12.57
CA GLN A 325 9.98 15.03 -12.58
C GLN A 325 10.50 15.55 -11.24
N THR A 326 10.01 16.71 -10.79
CA THR A 326 10.46 17.33 -9.52
C THR A 326 10.12 16.44 -8.33
N PHE A 327 8.97 15.75 -8.37
CA PHE A 327 8.60 14.74 -7.40
C PHE A 327 9.61 13.57 -7.37
N GLY A 328 9.91 13.01 -8.53
CA GLY A 328 10.80 11.88 -8.72
C GLY A 328 12.23 12.17 -8.28
N GLU A 329 12.80 13.30 -8.69
CA GLU A 329 14.16 13.71 -8.31
C GLU A 329 14.33 13.87 -6.80
N ARG A 330 13.29 14.42 -6.14
CA ARG A 330 13.28 14.53 -4.68
C ARG A 330 13.14 13.16 -4.03
N LEU A 331 12.23 12.31 -4.51
CA LEU A 331 12.04 10.94 -3.99
C LEU A 331 13.31 10.10 -4.17
N PHE A 332 14.03 10.26 -5.28
CA PHE A 332 15.33 9.62 -5.52
C PHE A 332 16.36 10.01 -4.47
N SER A 333 16.47 11.32 -4.18
CA SER A 333 17.36 11.82 -3.13
C SER A 333 17.00 11.27 -1.75
N LEU A 334 15.70 11.13 -1.45
CA LEU A 334 15.21 10.53 -0.21
C LEU A 334 15.57 9.03 -0.11
N PHE A 335 15.41 8.26 -1.20
CA PHE A 335 15.82 6.86 -1.23
C PHE A 335 17.33 6.68 -1.03
N GLN A 336 18.15 7.58 -1.60
CA GLN A 336 19.59 7.58 -1.35
C GLN A 336 19.91 7.86 0.12
N ALA A 337 19.26 8.86 0.73
CA ALA A 337 19.44 9.19 2.15
C ALA A 337 19.01 8.04 3.07
N ALA A 338 17.98 7.27 2.70
CA ALA A 338 17.53 6.09 3.44
C ALA A 338 18.36 4.82 3.16
N GLY A 339 19.31 4.86 2.22
CA GLY A 339 20.10 3.68 1.84
C GLY A 339 19.32 2.63 1.01
N LEU A 340 18.14 2.99 0.46
CA LEU A 340 17.29 2.11 -0.35
C LEU A 340 17.83 2.00 -1.79
N LYS A 341 19.02 1.43 -1.95
CA LYS A 341 19.82 1.44 -3.20
C LYS A 341 19.06 0.92 -4.42
N ARG A 342 18.38 -0.23 -4.31
CA ARG A 342 17.62 -0.82 -5.44
C ARG A 342 16.49 0.09 -5.90
N ARG A 343 15.72 0.62 -4.94
CA ARG A 343 14.61 1.52 -5.23
C ARG A 343 15.09 2.84 -5.84
N ALA A 344 16.22 3.37 -5.36
CA ALA A 344 16.86 4.54 -5.97
C ALA A 344 17.29 4.28 -7.42
N LEU A 345 17.93 3.13 -7.69
CA LEU A 345 18.32 2.74 -9.06
C LEU A 345 17.12 2.59 -9.99
N LEU A 346 16.07 1.90 -9.52
CA LEU A 346 14.82 1.77 -10.26
C LEU A 346 14.22 3.13 -10.59
N LEU A 347 14.10 4.01 -9.58
CA LEU A 347 13.56 5.34 -9.79
C LEU A 347 14.42 6.17 -10.74
N HIS A 348 15.74 6.03 -10.70
CA HIS A 348 16.62 6.72 -11.64
C HIS A 348 16.38 6.28 -13.10
N ASP A 349 16.26 4.97 -13.36
CA ASP A 349 15.86 4.44 -14.68
C ASP A 349 14.47 4.96 -15.08
N MET A 350 13.52 5.01 -14.14
CA MET A 350 12.19 5.58 -14.34
C MET A 350 12.17 7.11 -14.46
N ILE A 351 13.22 7.86 -14.15
CA ILE A 351 13.27 9.30 -14.43
C ILE A 351 13.77 9.51 -15.86
N LEU A 352 14.86 8.84 -16.24
CA LEU A 352 15.48 8.96 -17.57
C LEU A 352 14.50 8.63 -18.70
N ARG A 353 13.63 7.64 -18.48
CA ARG A 353 12.63 7.21 -19.46
C ARG A 353 11.46 8.19 -19.59
N LEU A 354 11.09 8.94 -18.54
CA LEU A 354 10.06 9.98 -18.60
C LEU A 354 10.49 11.09 -19.55
N ASP A 355 11.76 11.48 -19.45
CA ASP A 355 12.34 12.47 -20.33
C ASP A 355 12.33 11.98 -21.77
N CYS A 356 12.77 10.74 -22.05
CA CYS A 356 12.73 10.17 -23.40
C CYS A 356 11.31 10.10 -24.01
N ALA A 357 10.27 9.85 -23.19
CA ALA A 357 8.89 9.79 -23.67
C ALA A 357 8.36 11.17 -24.12
N LYS A 358 8.82 12.26 -23.49
CA LYS A 358 8.47 13.63 -23.89
C LYS A 358 9.06 14.03 -25.24
N TRP A 359 10.21 13.49 -25.64
CA TRP A 359 10.85 13.76 -26.94
C TRP A 359 10.26 12.97 -28.12
N ARG A 360 9.37 12.01 -27.86
CA ARG A 360 8.69 11.20 -28.89
C ARG A 360 7.26 11.67 -29.19
N ARG A 361 6.75 12.66 -28.47
CA ARG A 361 5.51 13.39 -28.75
C ARG A 361 5.86 14.72 -29.37
#